data_AF-A0A6N3J2B3-F1
#
_entry.id   AF-A0A6N3J2B3-F1
#
_cell.length_a   1.000
_cell.length_b   1.000
_cell.length_c   1.000
_cell.angle_alpha   90.00
_cell.angle_beta   90.00
_cell.angle_gamma   90.00
#
_symmetry.space_group_name_H-M   'P 1'
#
loop_
_entity.id
_entity.type
_entity.pdbx_description
1 polymer ?
#
loop_
_entity_poly.entity_id
_entity_poly.type
_entity_poly.pdbx_seq_one_letter_code
_entity_poly.pdbx_strand_id
1 'polypeptide(L)'
;MSDYIYRSPVVALASRYPIVEISSVEPDARLVAAMGLSSEFAFSRKVLRATVEVPHIGKCDYYVVHFKSKRAGLALEPKLFEHQPLGLDNLAPAASMKLHSETQLLTEQALGRWASTMQRGAEAALLFNGILVRRQESKHPVIVMGDFNDSLSMGALDALTIQGDSIHSNDIKAAGLGHLSDAALAAVFAQYQLKDAYELFIEANLRDSLTGNTAYHREHRAATHYYGPKGSVLDYILLSSEFDASHGRSLAQVVDYQTCDRHLVRPEYERDAYSTDHAPVIVELALRS
;
A
#
# COMPACT_ATOMS: atom_id res chain seq x y z
N MET A 1 -0.34 38.50 0.70
CA MET A 1 -1.36 37.52 1.15
C MET A 1 -1.75 36.67 -0.05
N SER A 2 -1.07 35.54 -0.28
CA SER A 2 -1.47 34.53 -1.27
C SER A 2 -0.69 33.23 -1.07
N ASP A 3 -0.74 32.65 0.15
CA ASP A 3 -0.02 31.41 0.51
C ASP A 3 -0.96 30.24 0.90
N TYR A 4 -2.25 30.32 0.61
CA TYR A 4 -3.23 29.35 1.14
C TYR A 4 -3.79 28.32 0.16
N ILE A 5 -3.34 28.29 -1.11
CA ILE A 5 -3.78 27.25 -2.04
C ILE A 5 -2.70 26.16 -2.13
N TYR A 6 -2.82 25.16 -1.28
CA TYR A 6 -2.07 23.92 -1.43
C TYR A 6 -2.62 23.18 -2.66
N ARG A 7 -1.88 23.23 -3.78
CA ARG A 7 -2.31 22.67 -5.07
C ARG A 7 -1.97 21.19 -5.27
N SER A 8 -1.37 20.55 -4.27
CA SER A 8 -0.98 19.15 -4.33
C SER A 8 -1.97 18.29 -3.55
N PRO A 9 -2.35 17.10 -4.06
CA PRO A 9 -3.21 16.18 -3.32
C PRO A 9 -2.60 15.85 -1.96
N VAL A 10 -3.42 15.91 -0.91
CA VAL A 10 -3.05 15.55 0.47
C VAL A 10 -3.88 14.36 0.93
N VAL A 11 -3.35 13.63 1.90
CA VAL A 11 -4.10 12.60 2.63
C VAL A 11 -4.62 13.18 3.95
N ALA A 12 -5.72 12.64 4.44
CA ALA A 12 -6.33 13.04 5.71
C ALA A 12 -6.91 11.82 6.43
N LEU A 13 -7.02 11.93 7.76
CA LEU A 13 -7.73 10.98 8.61
C LEU A 13 -8.77 11.74 9.43
N ALA A 14 -9.99 11.24 9.46
CA ALA A 14 -11.03 11.68 10.37
C ALA A 14 -11.41 10.52 11.29
N SER A 15 -11.55 10.79 12.59
CA SER A 15 -11.90 9.78 13.59
C SER A 15 -12.97 10.32 14.54
N ARG A 16 -13.91 9.46 14.92
CA ARG A 16 -14.84 9.72 16.05
C ARG A 16 -14.16 9.51 17.40
N TYR A 17 -13.00 8.86 17.43
CA TYR A 17 -12.21 8.59 18.62
C TYR A 17 -10.98 9.51 18.70
N PRO A 18 -10.41 9.76 19.89
CA PRO A 18 -9.28 10.67 20.04
C PRO A 18 -8.07 10.25 19.21
N ILE A 19 -7.56 11.20 18.40
CA ILE A 19 -6.25 11.10 17.75
C ILE A 19 -5.22 11.63 18.75
N VAL A 20 -4.37 10.76 19.28
CA VAL A 20 -3.45 11.07 20.38
C VAL A 20 -2.03 11.36 19.90
N GLU A 21 -1.67 10.96 18.69
CA GLU A 21 -0.36 11.22 18.08
C GLU A 21 -0.52 11.38 16.57
N ILE A 22 0.21 12.30 15.93
CA ILE A 22 0.22 12.50 14.48
C ILE A 22 1.67 12.71 14.04
N SER A 23 2.09 12.06 12.95
CA SER A 23 3.37 12.29 12.29
C SER A 23 3.27 12.06 10.79
N SER A 24 4.16 12.70 10.04
CA SER A 24 4.53 12.27 8.68
C SER A 24 5.50 11.10 8.79
N VAL A 25 5.39 10.11 7.90
CA VAL A 25 6.41 9.05 7.79
C VAL A 25 7.53 9.54 6.88
N GLU A 26 8.75 9.53 7.40
CA GLU A 26 9.96 9.93 6.66
C GLU A 26 10.75 8.69 6.22
N PRO A 27 11.31 8.66 5.00
CA PRO A 27 12.09 7.52 4.53
C PRO A 27 13.45 7.42 5.26
N ASP A 28 13.86 6.20 5.66
CA ASP A 28 15.19 6.00 6.25
C ASP A 28 16.28 6.22 5.18
N ALA A 29 17.11 7.26 5.39
CA ALA A 29 18.16 7.66 4.46
C ALA A 29 19.15 6.52 4.12
N ARG A 30 19.40 5.60 5.05
CA ARG A 30 20.29 4.44 4.80
C ARG A 30 19.66 3.47 3.81
N LEU A 31 18.35 3.25 3.90
CA LEU A 31 17.63 2.37 2.98
C LEU A 31 17.45 3.04 1.62
N VAL A 32 17.17 4.34 1.58
CA VAL A 32 17.16 5.14 0.34
C VAL A 32 18.49 4.95 -0.41
N ALA A 33 19.62 5.11 0.28
CA ALA A 33 20.93 4.89 -0.31
C ALA A 33 21.17 3.43 -0.73
N ALA A 34 20.79 2.46 0.10
CA ALA A 34 20.94 1.03 -0.20
C ALA A 34 20.11 0.57 -1.41
N MET A 35 18.98 1.22 -1.68
CA MET A 35 18.13 0.99 -2.84
C MET A 35 18.63 1.71 -4.11
N GLY A 36 19.72 2.48 -4.03
CA GLY A 36 20.24 3.27 -5.15
C GLY A 36 19.35 4.44 -5.56
N LEU A 37 18.50 4.92 -4.65
CA LEU A 37 17.61 6.05 -4.88
C LEU A 37 18.35 7.37 -4.61
N SER A 38 17.84 8.47 -5.18
CA SER A 38 18.35 9.82 -4.89
C SER A 38 18.22 10.12 -3.39
N SER A 39 19.19 10.86 -2.83
CA SER A 39 19.10 11.36 -1.44
C SER A 39 17.89 12.24 -1.20
N GLU A 40 17.33 12.83 -2.27
CA GLU A 40 16.11 13.65 -2.27
C GLU A 40 14.84 12.81 -2.47
N PHE A 41 14.91 11.48 -2.34
CA PHE A 41 13.72 10.64 -2.42
C PHE A 41 12.70 11.08 -1.38
N ALA A 42 11.46 11.24 -1.83
CA ALA A 42 10.31 11.48 -0.99
C ALA A 42 9.12 10.65 -1.49
N PHE A 43 8.21 10.34 -0.58
CA PHE A 43 6.90 9.81 -0.97
C PHE A 43 6.19 10.82 -1.89
N SER A 44 5.56 10.33 -2.96
CA SER A 44 4.82 11.15 -3.93
C SER A 44 3.72 11.97 -3.26
N ARG A 45 3.14 11.44 -2.18
CA ARG A 45 2.33 12.17 -1.20
C ARG A 45 2.82 11.78 0.18
N LYS A 46 2.95 12.76 1.09
CA LYS A 46 3.38 12.50 2.47
C LYS A 46 2.43 11.49 3.11
N VAL A 47 2.98 10.41 3.64
CA VAL A 47 2.20 9.39 4.35
C VAL A 47 1.86 9.94 5.74
N LEU A 48 0.58 9.93 6.08
CA LEU A 48 0.09 10.35 7.40
C LEU A 48 0.04 9.14 8.31
N ARG A 49 0.73 9.19 9.46
CA ARG A 49 0.56 8.23 10.56
C ARG A 49 -0.09 8.92 11.75
N ALA A 50 -1.25 8.42 12.17
CA ALA A 50 -1.95 8.86 13.37
C ALA A 50 -2.16 7.70 14.34
N THR A 51 -1.91 7.90 15.63
CA THR A 51 -2.31 6.95 16.67
C THR A 51 -3.68 7.36 17.20
N VAL A 52 -4.63 6.43 17.14
CA VAL A 52 -6.01 6.63 17.60
C VAL A 52 -6.27 5.72 18.80
N GLU A 53 -6.89 6.26 19.86
CA GLU A 53 -7.31 5.48 21.03
C GLU A 53 -8.67 4.84 20.74
N VAL A 54 -8.67 3.56 20.34
CA VAL A 54 -9.87 2.84 19.93
C VAL A 54 -10.45 2.06 21.12
N PRO A 55 -11.75 2.19 21.43
CA PRO A 55 -12.36 1.45 22.54
C PRO A 55 -12.09 -0.06 22.45
N HIS A 56 -11.69 -0.66 23.58
CA HIS A 56 -11.39 -2.09 23.76
C HIS A 56 -10.17 -2.63 23.00
N ILE A 57 -9.70 -1.96 21.94
CA ILE A 57 -8.46 -2.31 21.22
C ILE A 57 -7.24 -1.58 21.83
N GLY A 58 -7.46 -0.36 22.33
CA GLY A 58 -6.41 0.54 22.80
C GLY A 58 -5.83 1.39 21.67
N LYS A 59 -4.57 1.81 21.82
CA LYS A 59 -3.85 2.60 20.81
C LYS A 59 -3.60 1.80 19.55
N CYS A 60 -4.10 2.30 18.43
CA CYS A 60 -3.92 1.73 17.10
C CYS A 60 -3.29 2.77 16.16
N ASP A 61 -2.27 2.37 15.41
CA ASP A 61 -1.59 3.23 14.45
C ASP A 61 -2.26 3.11 13.06
N TYR A 62 -2.82 4.21 12.58
CA TYR A 62 -3.43 4.35 11.26
C TYR A 62 -2.45 5.05 10.31
N TYR A 63 -2.17 4.44 9.17
CA TYR A 63 -1.36 5.00 8.09
C TYR A 63 -2.27 5.29 6.89
N VAL A 64 -2.29 6.55 6.43
CA VAL A 64 -3.03 6.95 5.24
C VAL A 64 -2.06 7.21 4.09
N VAL A 65 -2.22 6.47 3.00
CA VAL A 65 -1.31 6.49 1.85
C VAL A 65 -2.00 6.95 0.57
N HIS A 66 -1.22 7.53 -0.33
CA HIS A 66 -1.57 7.74 -1.73
C HIS A 66 -0.28 7.58 -2.54
N PHE A 67 -0.04 6.37 -3.06
CA PHE A 67 1.21 6.06 -3.77
C PHE A 67 1.23 6.61 -5.20
N LYS A 68 2.40 6.56 -5.85
CA LYS A 68 2.60 7.09 -7.20
C LYS A 68 1.66 6.45 -8.23
N SER A 69 0.79 7.24 -8.86
CA SER A 69 -0.08 6.78 -9.95
C SER A 69 0.64 6.08 -11.10
N LYS A 70 -0.04 5.11 -11.75
CA LYS A 70 0.45 4.42 -12.97
C LYS A 70 0.61 5.31 -14.20
N ARG A 71 0.02 6.50 -14.19
CA ARG A 71 0.13 7.46 -15.31
C ARG A 71 1.61 7.82 -15.53
N ALA A 72 2.10 7.53 -16.73
CA ALA A 72 3.31 8.16 -17.25
C ALA A 72 2.98 9.64 -17.42
N GLY A 73 3.33 10.45 -16.42
CA GLY A 73 3.37 11.89 -16.62
C GLY A 73 4.32 12.14 -17.78
N LEU A 74 3.85 12.86 -18.81
CA LEU A 74 4.69 13.38 -19.90
C LEU A 74 5.76 14.35 -19.37
N ALA A 75 5.63 14.80 -18.12
CA ALA A 75 6.77 15.20 -17.33
C ALA A 75 7.56 13.94 -16.97
N LEU A 76 8.43 13.50 -17.89
CA LEU A 76 9.75 13.06 -17.45
C LEU A 76 10.25 14.19 -16.55
N GLU A 77 10.05 14.06 -15.23
CA GLU A 77 10.88 14.76 -14.27
C GLU A 77 12.30 14.54 -14.78
N PRO A 78 13.07 15.61 -15.12
CA PRO A 78 14.38 15.50 -15.78
C PRO A 78 15.34 14.49 -15.11
N LYS A 79 15.04 14.16 -13.85
CA LYS A 79 15.74 13.25 -12.94
C LYS A 79 15.88 11.80 -13.39
N LEU A 80 15.05 11.28 -14.31
CA LEU A 80 15.22 9.89 -14.80
C LEU A 80 16.50 9.69 -15.62
N PHE A 81 17.03 10.77 -16.20
CA PHE A 81 18.27 10.73 -16.98
C PHE A 81 19.41 11.53 -16.34
N GLU A 82 19.18 12.26 -15.24
CA GLU A 82 20.25 12.93 -14.49
C GLU A 82 21.06 11.99 -13.60
N HIS A 83 20.51 10.83 -13.24
CA HIS A 83 21.20 9.85 -12.41
C HIS A 83 21.43 8.54 -13.17
N GLN A 84 22.41 8.57 -14.08
CA GLN A 84 23.09 7.36 -14.55
C GLN A 84 23.74 6.66 -13.34
N PRO A 85 23.32 5.44 -12.94
CA PRO A 85 23.87 4.76 -11.76
C PRO A 85 25.30 4.22 -11.94
N LEU A 86 25.94 4.55 -13.05
CA LEU A 86 27.24 4.04 -13.43
C LEU A 86 28.02 5.22 -13.99
N GLY A 87 29.13 5.59 -13.33
CA GLY A 87 30.05 6.66 -13.74
C GLY A 87 30.60 6.43 -15.15
N LEU A 88 29.80 6.79 -16.14
CA LEU A 88 30.06 6.74 -17.58
C LEU A 88 30.19 8.18 -18.08
N ASP A 89 30.95 9.01 -17.37
CA ASP A 89 31.18 10.43 -17.70
C ASP A 89 31.93 10.64 -19.03
N ASN A 90 32.32 9.56 -19.73
CA ASN A 90 33.18 9.61 -20.91
C ASN A 90 32.61 8.94 -22.18
N LEU A 91 31.32 8.58 -22.20
CA LEU A 91 30.69 8.25 -23.48
C LEU A 91 30.16 9.54 -24.10
N ALA A 92 30.93 10.09 -25.06
CA ALA A 92 30.42 11.04 -26.04
C ALA A 92 29.01 10.60 -26.47
N PRO A 93 28.02 11.51 -26.62
CA PRO A 93 26.63 11.13 -26.86
C PRO A 93 26.59 10.16 -28.04
N ALA A 94 26.44 8.87 -27.73
CA ALA A 94 26.38 7.83 -28.73
C ALA A 94 25.25 8.24 -29.64
N ALA A 95 25.58 8.51 -30.92
CA ALA A 95 24.72 9.15 -31.91
C ALA A 95 23.25 8.88 -31.58
N SER A 96 22.58 9.86 -30.94
CA SER A 96 21.20 9.72 -30.50
C SER A 96 20.42 9.27 -31.74
N MET A 97 20.00 8.00 -31.75
CA MET A 97 19.10 7.51 -32.78
C MET A 97 17.89 8.42 -32.69
N LYS A 98 17.74 9.33 -33.65
CA LYS A 98 16.54 10.16 -33.75
C LYS A 98 15.39 9.23 -34.05
N LEU A 99 14.70 8.80 -32.99
CA LEU A 99 13.43 8.11 -33.12
C LEU A 99 12.44 9.05 -33.81
N HIS A 100 11.54 8.49 -34.62
CA HIS A 100 10.39 9.24 -35.12
C HIS A 100 9.48 9.61 -33.94
N SER A 101 8.64 10.63 -34.10
CA SER A 101 7.77 11.14 -33.04
C SER A 101 6.91 10.06 -32.36
N GLU A 102 6.42 9.10 -33.14
CA GLU A 102 5.57 8.01 -32.66
C GLU A 102 6.36 7.05 -31.77
N THR A 103 7.58 6.70 -32.19
CA THR A 103 8.41 5.77 -31.42
C THR A 103 9.04 6.45 -30.21
N GLN A 104 9.33 7.75 -30.29
CA GLN A 104 9.71 8.56 -29.14
C GLN A 104 8.59 8.58 -28.08
N LEU A 105 7.32 8.82 -28.49
CA LEU A 105 6.19 8.80 -27.56
C LEU A 105 6.05 7.42 -26.88
N LEU A 106 6.21 6.33 -27.63
CA LEU A 106 6.18 4.98 -27.05
C LEU A 106 7.30 4.77 -26.03
N THR A 107 8.51 5.24 -26.32
CA THR A 107 9.65 5.19 -25.39
C THR A 107 9.37 6.01 -24.12
N GLU A 108 8.89 7.24 -24.26
CA GLU A 108 8.55 8.11 -23.12
C GLU A 108 7.46 7.49 -22.24
N GLN A 109 6.42 6.91 -22.85
CA GLN A 109 5.36 6.20 -22.13
C GLN A 109 5.90 4.96 -21.40
N ALA A 110 6.76 4.17 -22.03
CA ALA A 110 7.35 2.98 -21.41
C ALA A 110 8.23 3.34 -20.21
N LEU A 111 9.12 4.32 -20.38
CA LEU A 111 10.03 4.79 -19.34
C LEU A 111 9.28 5.47 -18.19
N GLY A 112 8.30 6.31 -18.48
CA GLY A 112 7.48 6.97 -17.45
C GLY A 112 6.63 5.99 -16.63
N ARG A 113 6.14 4.91 -17.25
CA ARG A 113 5.45 3.82 -16.53
C ARG A 113 6.41 3.06 -15.63
N TRP A 114 7.59 2.69 -16.14
CA TRP A 114 8.61 2.00 -15.34
C TRP A 114 9.04 2.83 -14.14
N ALA A 115 9.35 4.11 -14.33
CA ALA A 115 9.70 5.02 -13.26
C ALA A 115 8.61 5.13 -12.19
N SER A 116 7.35 5.20 -12.60
CA SER A 116 6.22 5.20 -11.66
C SER A 116 6.12 3.90 -10.86
N THR A 117 6.42 2.76 -11.48
CA THR A 117 6.48 1.46 -10.79
C THR A 117 7.65 1.39 -9.81
N MET A 118 8.85 1.86 -10.18
CA MET A 118 9.99 1.93 -9.25
C MET A 118 9.69 2.83 -8.04
N GLN A 119 9.11 4.01 -8.27
CA GLN A 119 8.69 4.92 -7.21
C GLN A 119 7.70 4.25 -6.25
N ARG A 120 6.64 3.61 -6.77
CA ARG A 120 5.69 2.86 -5.92
C ARG A 120 6.37 1.77 -5.12
N GLY A 121 7.31 1.04 -5.73
CA GLY A 121 8.07 -0.01 -5.06
C GLY A 121 8.90 0.50 -3.90
N ALA A 122 9.60 1.62 -4.11
CA ALA A 122 10.34 2.32 -3.07
C ALA A 122 9.43 2.83 -1.95
N GLU A 123 8.30 3.46 -2.29
CA GLU A 123 7.32 3.94 -1.32
C GLU A 123 6.78 2.79 -0.46
N ALA A 124 6.37 1.68 -1.07
CA ALA A 124 5.85 0.52 -0.33
C ALA A 124 6.91 -0.09 0.61
N ALA A 125 8.14 -0.30 0.13
CA ALA A 125 9.21 -0.88 0.93
C ALA A 125 9.66 0.01 2.10
N LEU A 126 9.82 1.32 1.86
CA LEU A 126 10.22 2.27 2.89
C LEU A 126 9.11 2.49 3.92
N LEU A 127 7.84 2.52 3.49
CA LEU A 127 6.70 2.55 4.41
C LEU A 127 6.68 1.31 5.28
N PHE A 128 6.84 0.12 4.68
CA PHE A 128 6.81 -1.13 5.44
C PHE A 128 7.91 -1.15 6.50
N ASN A 129 9.13 -0.73 6.16
CA ASN A 129 10.20 -0.58 7.15
C ASN A 129 9.80 0.35 8.30
N GLY A 130 9.26 1.54 8.00
CA GLY A 130 8.80 2.49 9.01
C GLY A 130 7.73 1.91 9.94
N ILE A 131 6.80 1.12 9.39
CA ILE A 131 5.81 0.36 10.17
C ILE A 131 6.49 -0.65 11.09
N LEU A 132 7.47 -1.41 10.60
CA LEU A 132 8.20 -2.39 11.40
C LEU A 132 8.94 -1.74 12.57
N VAL A 133 9.68 -0.66 12.32
CA VAL A 133 10.42 0.08 13.36
C VAL A 133 9.45 0.63 14.41
N ARG A 134 8.39 1.33 13.98
CA ARG A 134 7.37 1.86 14.90
C ARG A 134 6.72 0.75 15.72
N ARG A 135 6.42 -0.38 15.10
CA ARG A 135 5.76 -1.50 15.77
C ARG A 135 6.68 -2.27 16.70
N GLN A 136 7.99 -2.29 16.44
CA GLN A 136 8.97 -2.83 17.39
C GLN A 136 8.95 -2.06 18.72
N GLU A 137 8.80 -0.74 18.66
CA GLU A 137 8.76 0.13 19.84
C GLU A 137 7.40 0.15 20.54
N SER A 138 6.32 0.32 19.77
CA SER A 138 4.98 0.61 20.33
C SER A 138 4.12 -0.64 20.58
N LYS A 139 4.32 -1.70 19.79
CA LYS A 139 3.44 -2.89 19.75
C LYS A 139 1.97 -2.57 19.44
N HIS A 140 1.65 -1.38 18.95
CA HIS A 140 0.28 -1.02 18.58
C HIS A 140 -0.20 -1.88 17.39
N PRO A 141 -1.49 -2.27 17.33
CA PRO A 141 -2.12 -2.74 16.10
C PRO A 141 -2.00 -1.69 15.00
N VAL A 142 -1.90 -2.14 13.75
CA VAL A 142 -1.66 -1.29 12.58
C VAL A 142 -2.79 -1.44 11.56
N ILE A 143 -3.23 -0.31 11.03
CA ILE A 143 -4.13 -0.20 9.88
C ILE A 143 -3.47 0.68 8.84
N VAL A 144 -3.28 0.19 7.61
CA VAL A 144 -2.79 0.98 6.47
C VAL A 144 -3.91 1.10 5.45
N MET A 145 -4.26 2.31 5.05
CA MET A 145 -5.40 2.53 4.16
C MET A 145 -5.16 3.66 3.14
N GLY A 146 -5.86 3.59 2.02
CA GLY A 146 -5.87 4.64 1.01
C GLY A 146 -5.68 4.09 -0.40
N ASP A 147 -5.18 4.93 -1.30
CA ASP A 147 -4.96 4.60 -2.70
C ASP A 147 -3.52 4.12 -2.92
N PHE A 148 -3.36 2.82 -3.14
CA PHE A 148 -2.05 2.20 -3.36
C PHE A 148 -1.63 2.31 -4.83
N ASN A 149 -2.53 2.74 -5.72
CA ASN A 149 -2.29 2.92 -7.15
C ASN A 149 -1.75 1.67 -7.88
N ASP A 150 -1.85 0.48 -7.28
CA ASP A 150 -1.51 -0.80 -7.89
C ASP A 150 -2.22 -1.97 -7.20
N SER A 151 -2.16 -3.15 -7.82
CA SER A 151 -2.67 -4.38 -7.22
C SER A 151 -1.69 -4.92 -6.16
N LEU A 152 -2.23 -5.46 -5.07
CA LEU A 152 -1.42 -6.17 -4.05
C LEU A 152 -0.95 -7.56 -4.49
N SER A 153 -1.52 -8.12 -5.57
CA SER A 153 -1.32 -9.52 -5.92
C SER A 153 0.03 -9.84 -6.55
N MET A 154 0.71 -8.87 -7.17
CA MET A 154 2.08 -8.99 -7.71
C MET A 154 2.68 -7.60 -8.02
N GLY A 155 3.98 -7.41 -7.79
CA GLY A 155 4.77 -6.32 -8.34
C GLY A 155 5.28 -5.31 -7.31
N ALA A 156 5.02 -4.02 -7.54
CA ALA A 156 5.61 -2.95 -6.73
C ALA A 156 5.19 -2.98 -5.24
N LEU A 157 4.05 -3.60 -4.93
CA LEU A 157 3.50 -3.60 -3.57
C LEU A 157 3.82 -4.86 -2.77
N ASP A 158 4.55 -5.81 -3.36
CA ASP A 158 4.88 -7.10 -2.72
C ASP A 158 5.58 -6.91 -1.37
N ALA A 159 6.32 -5.80 -1.21
CA ALA A 159 6.99 -5.44 0.04
C ALA A 159 6.03 -5.30 1.24
N LEU A 160 4.76 -4.93 1.01
CA LEU A 160 3.76 -4.77 2.06
C LEU A 160 3.02 -6.07 2.40
N THR A 161 3.16 -7.10 1.58
CA THR A 161 2.44 -8.39 1.71
C THR A 161 3.39 -9.58 1.83
N ILE A 162 4.69 -9.36 2.06
CA ILE A 162 5.70 -10.41 2.21
C ILE A 162 5.24 -11.45 3.25
N GLN A 163 5.06 -12.68 2.79
CA GLN A 163 4.78 -13.81 3.67
C GLN A 163 6.07 -14.50 4.08
N GLY A 164 6.14 -14.97 5.33
CA GLY A 164 7.32 -15.62 5.88
C GLY A 164 7.80 -16.83 5.07
N ASP A 165 6.86 -17.54 4.45
CA ASP A 165 7.10 -18.73 3.63
C ASP A 165 7.84 -18.43 2.32
N SER A 166 7.89 -17.14 1.91
CA SER A 166 8.61 -16.70 0.72
C SER A 166 10.10 -16.42 0.97
N ILE A 167 10.54 -16.45 2.24
CA ILE A 167 11.93 -16.16 2.62
C ILE A 167 12.77 -17.42 2.56
N HIS A 168 13.87 -17.38 1.81
CA HIS A 168 14.74 -18.53 1.63
C HIS A 168 15.47 -18.91 2.93
N SER A 169 15.59 -20.21 3.22
CA SER A 169 16.20 -20.70 4.47
C SER A 169 17.65 -20.25 4.69
N ASN A 170 18.39 -19.94 3.62
CA ASN A 170 19.74 -19.37 3.73
C ASN A 170 19.72 -17.93 4.26
N ASP A 171 18.74 -17.13 3.87
CA ASP A 171 18.61 -15.74 4.33
C ASP A 171 18.20 -15.69 5.81
N ILE A 172 17.33 -16.61 6.23
CA ILE A 172 16.96 -16.80 7.64
C ILE A 172 18.21 -17.11 8.49
N LYS A 173 19.09 -17.98 8.00
CA LYS A 173 20.36 -18.30 8.67
C LYS A 173 21.30 -17.11 8.70
N ALA A 174 21.45 -16.39 7.58
CA ALA A 174 22.29 -15.20 7.50
C ALA A 174 21.81 -14.07 8.44
N ALA A 175 20.50 -13.96 8.65
CA ALA A 175 19.89 -13.04 9.61
C ALA A 175 20.05 -13.48 11.08
N GLY A 176 20.73 -14.59 11.36
CA GLY A 176 20.93 -15.11 12.71
C GLY A 176 19.71 -15.83 13.30
N LEU A 177 18.64 -16.03 12.52
CA LEU A 177 17.39 -16.64 12.95
C LEU A 177 17.36 -18.17 12.75
N GLY A 178 18.42 -18.76 12.21
CA GLY A 178 18.49 -20.21 11.93
C GLY A 178 18.46 -21.12 13.16
N HIS A 179 18.48 -20.55 14.38
CA HIS A 179 18.31 -21.27 15.64
C HIS A 179 16.84 -21.42 16.06
N LEU A 180 15.93 -20.65 15.44
CA LEU A 180 14.50 -20.75 15.70
C LEU A 180 13.92 -21.97 14.96
N SER A 181 12.93 -22.61 15.57
CA SER A 181 12.12 -23.61 14.86
C SER A 181 11.23 -22.93 13.81
N ASP A 182 10.79 -23.69 12.80
CA ASP A 182 9.88 -23.18 11.77
C ASP A 182 8.61 -22.55 12.37
N ALA A 183 8.05 -23.18 13.41
CA ALA A 183 6.89 -22.65 14.13
C ALA A 183 7.18 -21.32 14.86
N ALA A 184 8.36 -21.19 15.46
CA ALA A 184 8.76 -19.95 16.13
C ALA A 184 9.01 -18.83 15.12
N LEU A 185 9.65 -19.15 13.99
CA LEU A 185 9.89 -18.20 12.91
C LEU A 185 8.57 -17.72 12.28
N ALA A 186 7.66 -18.65 11.98
CA ALA A 186 6.33 -18.33 11.49
C ALA A 186 5.57 -17.42 12.45
N ALA A 187 5.61 -17.69 13.76
CA ALA A 187 4.98 -16.83 14.76
C ALA A 187 5.58 -15.42 14.83
N VAL A 188 6.91 -15.30 14.72
CA VAL A 188 7.60 -14.00 14.68
C VAL A 188 7.19 -13.22 13.44
N PHE A 189 7.23 -13.83 12.25
CA PHE A 189 6.87 -13.16 11.00
C PHE A 189 5.39 -12.81 10.94
N ALA A 190 4.52 -13.72 11.35
CA ALA A 190 3.09 -13.49 11.43
C ALA A 190 2.76 -12.25 12.27
N GLN A 191 3.52 -12.00 13.34
CA GLN A 191 3.35 -10.79 14.13
C GLN A 191 3.44 -9.54 13.25
N TYR A 192 4.38 -9.45 12.31
CA TYR A 192 4.65 -8.22 11.53
C TYR A 192 3.99 -8.19 10.15
N GLN A 193 3.25 -9.22 9.78
CA GLN A 193 2.53 -9.25 8.50
C GLN A 193 1.37 -8.26 8.49
N LEU A 194 1.16 -7.67 7.32
CA LEU A 194 -0.05 -6.94 6.98
C LEU A 194 -0.86 -7.80 6.01
N LYS A 195 -2.16 -7.88 6.23
CA LYS A 195 -3.09 -8.63 5.39
C LYS A 195 -4.18 -7.72 4.86
N ASP A 196 -4.59 -7.97 3.62
CA ASP A 196 -5.73 -7.29 3.01
C ASP A 196 -7.02 -7.63 3.77
N ALA A 197 -7.76 -6.61 4.21
CA ALA A 197 -9.02 -6.78 4.91
C ALA A 197 -10.05 -7.57 4.09
N TYR A 198 -10.02 -7.49 2.75
CA TYR A 198 -10.88 -8.32 1.91
C TYR A 198 -10.55 -9.81 2.05
N GLU A 199 -9.27 -10.18 2.03
CA GLU A 199 -8.88 -11.58 2.20
C GLU A 199 -9.22 -12.08 3.60
N LEU A 200 -9.01 -11.26 4.64
CA LEU A 200 -9.42 -11.61 6.02
C LEU A 200 -10.94 -11.80 6.14
N PHE A 201 -11.75 -10.95 5.48
CA PHE A 201 -13.20 -11.10 5.42
C PHE A 201 -13.59 -12.43 4.76
N ILE A 202 -13.00 -12.74 3.60
CA ILE A 202 -13.25 -14.00 2.89
C ILE A 202 -12.83 -15.20 3.74
N GLU A 203 -11.66 -15.18 4.36
CA GLU A 203 -11.17 -16.26 5.21
C GLU A 203 -12.08 -16.50 6.44
N ALA A 204 -12.59 -15.44 7.06
CA ALA A 204 -13.50 -15.54 8.19
C ALA A 204 -14.86 -16.13 7.79
N ASN A 205 -15.40 -15.75 6.63
CA ASN A 205 -16.73 -16.17 6.16
C ASN A 205 -16.72 -17.51 5.40
N LEU A 206 -15.59 -17.92 4.82
CA LEU A 206 -15.43 -19.26 4.23
C LEU A 206 -15.43 -20.37 5.27
N ARG A 207 -14.91 -20.11 6.49
CA ARG A 207 -14.94 -21.10 7.58
C ARG A 207 -16.35 -21.42 8.06
N ASP A 208 -17.28 -20.47 7.93
CA ASP A 208 -18.69 -20.68 8.30
C ASP A 208 -19.47 -21.45 7.21
N SER A 209 -18.90 -21.64 6.01
CA SER A 209 -19.56 -22.34 4.91
C SER A 209 -19.73 -23.87 5.14
N LEU A 210 -19.12 -24.42 6.19
CA LEU A 210 -19.38 -25.78 6.68
C LEU A 210 -20.77 -25.92 7.34
N THR A 211 -21.48 -24.82 7.63
CA THR A 211 -22.83 -24.80 8.24
C THR A 211 -23.97 -24.55 7.23
N GLY A 212 -23.64 -24.42 5.94
CA GLY A 212 -24.63 -24.52 4.86
C GLY A 212 -25.47 -23.28 4.57
N ASN A 213 -25.09 -22.08 5.00
CA ASN A 213 -25.80 -20.85 4.64
C ASN A 213 -24.85 -19.76 4.07
N THR A 214 -24.95 -19.54 2.75
CA THR A 214 -24.43 -18.44 1.90
C THR A 214 -22.91 -18.12 1.98
N ALA A 215 -22.06 -18.51 1.01
CA ALA A 215 -21.95 -18.08 -0.40
C ALA A 215 -21.24 -16.72 -0.65
N TYR A 216 -20.09 -16.46 -0.01
CA TYR A 216 -19.10 -15.54 -0.57
C TYR A 216 -18.10 -16.33 -1.42
N HIS A 217 -18.33 -16.37 -2.73
CA HIS A 217 -17.33 -16.87 -3.66
C HIS A 217 -16.26 -15.80 -3.86
N ARG A 218 -14.99 -16.23 -3.87
CA ARG A 218 -13.81 -15.40 -4.19
C ARG A 218 -13.91 -14.62 -5.51
N GLU A 219 -14.91 -14.92 -6.32
CA GLU A 219 -14.91 -14.63 -7.75
C GLU A 219 -14.98 -13.16 -8.11
N HIS A 220 -15.54 -12.25 -7.28
CA HIS A 220 -15.61 -10.84 -7.65
C HIS A 220 -15.53 -9.86 -6.46
N ARG A 221 -14.30 -9.50 -6.06
CA ARG A 221 -14.10 -8.23 -5.35
C ARG A 221 -14.49 -7.09 -6.29
N ALA A 222 -15.42 -6.24 -5.88
CA ALA A 222 -15.80 -5.06 -6.66
C ALA A 222 -14.58 -4.13 -6.85
N ALA A 223 -14.52 -3.48 -8.02
CA ALA A 223 -13.42 -2.59 -8.34
C ALA A 223 -13.55 -1.27 -7.59
N THR A 224 -12.42 -0.68 -7.23
CA THR A 224 -12.38 0.63 -6.56
C THR A 224 -12.16 1.78 -7.53
N HIS A 225 -11.81 1.50 -8.79
CA HIS A 225 -11.64 2.50 -9.83
C HIS A 225 -11.99 1.90 -11.20
N TYR A 226 -12.58 2.71 -12.09
CA TYR A 226 -12.98 2.29 -13.44
C TYR A 226 -12.35 3.20 -14.50
N TYR A 227 -11.73 2.58 -15.51
CA TYR A 227 -11.32 3.26 -16.73
C TYR A 227 -12.01 2.64 -17.93
N GLY A 228 -13.03 3.33 -18.45
CA GLY A 228 -13.94 2.75 -19.44
C GLY A 228 -14.60 1.48 -18.89
N PRO A 229 -14.60 0.35 -19.62
CA PRO A 229 -15.20 -0.90 -19.15
C PRO A 229 -14.33 -1.68 -18.15
N LYS A 230 -13.10 -1.23 -17.88
CA LYS A 230 -12.13 -1.99 -17.06
C LYS A 230 -12.15 -1.48 -15.61
N GLY A 231 -12.61 -2.33 -14.70
CA GLY A 231 -12.45 -2.15 -13.26
C GLY A 231 -11.04 -2.50 -12.79
N SER A 232 -10.58 -1.86 -11.72
CA SER A 232 -9.35 -2.18 -11.00
C SER A 232 -9.54 -1.95 -9.51
N VAL A 233 -8.89 -2.76 -8.68
CA VAL A 233 -8.79 -2.54 -7.23
C VAL A 233 -7.47 -1.83 -6.98
N LEU A 234 -7.53 -0.62 -6.45
CA LEU A 234 -6.39 0.24 -6.14
C LEU A 234 -6.43 0.74 -4.69
N ASP A 235 -7.62 0.72 -4.09
CA ASP A 235 -7.86 1.19 -2.73
C ASP A 235 -7.97 -0.01 -1.78
N TYR A 236 -7.16 0.02 -0.73
CA TYR A 236 -7.01 -1.10 0.19
C TYR A 236 -7.06 -0.63 1.63
N ILE A 237 -7.42 -1.57 2.51
CA ILE A 237 -7.23 -1.49 3.96
C ILE A 237 -6.43 -2.73 4.33
N LEU A 238 -5.18 -2.53 4.73
CA LEU A 238 -4.32 -3.57 5.27
C LEU A 238 -4.37 -3.55 6.79
N LEU A 239 -4.43 -4.73 7.40
CA LEU A 239 -4.57 -4.92 8.83
C LEU A 239 -3.42 -5.79 9.36
N SER A 240 -2.90 -5.47 10.55
CA SER A 240 -1.93 -6.31 11.24
C SER A 240 -2.55 -7.57 11.86
N SER A 241 -1.70 -8.48 12.32
CA SER A 241 -2.08 -9.78 12.91
C SER A 241 -3.15 -9.74 14.02
N GLU A 242 -3.29 -8.62 14.72
CA GLU A 242 -4.28 -8.40 15.77
C GLU A 242 -5.72 -8.44 15.22
N PHE A 243 -5.90 -8.28 13.92
CA PHE A 243 -7.21 -8.33 13.24
C PHE A 243 -7.45 -9.64 12.48
N ASP A 244 -6.50 -10.58 12.53
CA ASP A 244 -6.57 -11.84 11.80
C ASP A 244 -7.12 -12.96 12.70
N ALA A 245 -8.35 -13.39 12.39
CA ALA A 245 -9.09 -14.42 13.10
C ALA A 245 -8.39 -15.79 13.19
N SER A 246 -7.41 -16.07 12.33
CA SER A 246 -6.61 -17.30 12.38
C SER A 246 -5.61 -17.32 13.53
N HIS A 247 -5.29 -16.16 14.12
CA HIS A 247 -4.37 -16.03 15.24
C HIS A 247 -5.10 -16.12 16.58
N GLY A 248 -4.60 -16.97 17.48
CA GLY A 248 -5.19 -17.17 18.81
C GLY A 248 -5.15 -15.94 19.74
N ARG A 249 -4.35 -14.91 19.40
CA ARG A 249 -4.24 -13.64 20.15
C ARG A 249 -4.85 -12.44 19.41
N SER A 250 -5.65 -12.71 18.38
CA SER A 250 -6.38 -11.68 17.64
C SER A 250 -7.34 -10.93 18.57
N LEU A 251 -7.32 -9.59 18.50
CA LEU A 251 -8.17 -8.69 19.27
C LEU A 251 -9.55 -8.51 18.62
N ALA A 252 -9.59 -8.52 17.29
CA ALA A 252 -10.80 -8.32 16.50
C ALA A 252 -10.71 -9.11 15.18
N GLN A 253 -11.82 -9.27 14.50
CA GLN A 253 -11.87 -9.88 13.18
C GLN A 253 -12.68 -9.03 12.21
N VAL A 254 -12.38 -9.17 10.92
CA VAL A 254 -13.20 -8.57 9.87
C VAL A 254 -14.51 -9.36 9.75
N VAL A 255 -15.64 -8.68 9.96
CA VAL A 255 -16.99 -9.27 9.86
C VAL A 255 -17.77 -8.79 8.66
N ASP A 256 -17.41 -7.63 8.10
CA ASP A 256 -18.00 -7.13 6.86
C ASP A 256 -16.97 -6.37 6.01
N TYR A 257 -17.16 -6.41 4.70
CA TYR A 257 -16.36 -5.71 3.71
C TYR A 257 -17.26 -5.22 2.58
N GLN A 258 -17.22 -3.91 2.29
CA GLN A 258 -18.00 -3.32 1.22
C GLN A 258 -17.14 -2.39 0.35
N THR A 259 -17.46 -2.34 -0.94
CA THR A 259 -16.94 -1.36 -1.89
C THR A 259 -18.12 -0.57 -2.43
N CYS A 260 -18.15 0.74 -2.17
CA CYS A 260 -19.29 1.60 -2.50
C CYS A 260 -19.16 2.19 -3.91
N ASP A 261 -19.25 1.34 -4.94
CA ASP A 261 -19.00 1.68 -6.35
C ASP A 261 -20.22 2.20 -7.11
N ARG A 262 -21.41 2.28 -6.48
CA ARG A 262 -22.69 2.63 -7.13
C ARG A 262 -22.58 3.85 -8.05
N HIS A 263 -21.92 4.92 -7.59
CA HIS A 263 -21.79 6.17 -8.34
C HIS A 263 -20.91 6.02 -9.60
N LEU A 264 -20.06 4.99 -9.67
CA LEU A 264 -19.21 4.69 -10.83
C LEU A 264 -19.94 3.79 -11.83
N VAL A 265 -20.65 2.77 -11.36
CA VAL A 265 -21.33 1.79 -12.23
C VAL A 265 -22.76 2.18 -12.61
N ARG A 266 -23.44 2.97 -11.77
CA ARG A 266 -24.83 3.45 -11.93
C ARG A 266 -24.95 4.91 -11.45
N PRO A 267 -24.29 5.86 -12.14
CA PRO A 267 -24.31 7.27 -11.73
C PRO A 267 -25.72 7.87 -11.82
N GLU A 268 -26.12 8.59 -10.78
CA GLU A 268 -27.29 9.47 -10.77
C GLU A 268 -26.81 10.92 -10.84
N TYR A 269 -26.98 11.60 -11.98
CA TYR A 269 -26.36 12.92 -12.21
C TYR A 269 -26.61 13.94 -11.08
N GLU A 270 -27.85 14.03 -10.59
CA GLU A 270 -28.22 14.97 -9.50
C GLU A 270 -27.44 14.75 -8.20
N ARG A 271 -26.98 13.52 -7.96
CA ARG A 271 -26.25 13.13 -6.74
C ARG A 271 -24.74 13.00 -6.98
N ASP A 272 -24.36 12.56 -8.18
CA ASP A 272 -23.02 12.04 -8.46
C ASP A 272 -22.19 12.96 -9.39
N ALA A 273 -22.71 14.10 -9.83
CA ALA A 273 -22.00 15.02 -10.73
C ALA A 273 -20.66 15.54 -10.17
N TYR A 274 -20.49 15.53 -8.85
CA TYR A 274 -19.26 15.92 -8.15
C TYR A 274 -18.68 14.79 -7.28
N SER A 275 -19.07 13.53 -7.57
CA SER A 275 -18.56 12.37 -6.88
C SER A 275 -17.12 12.05 -7.32
N THR A 276 -16.45 11.27 -6.47
CA THR A 276 -15.11 10.73 -6.70
C THR A 276 -15.10 9.74 -7.88
N ASP A 277 -13.95 9.59 -8.55
CA ASP A 277 -13.68 8.55 -9.56
C ASP A 277 -13.20 7.22 -8.94
N HIS A 278 -13.10 7.18 -7.60
CA HIS A 278 -12.80 6.01 -6.78
C HIS A 278 -13.98 5.62 -5.87
N ALA A 279 -14.19 4.32 -5.69
CA ALA A 279 -15.17 3.75 -4.78
C ALA A 279 -14.60 3.62 -3.37
N PRO A 280 -15.25 4.20 -2.35
CA PRO A 280 -14.86 4.00 -0.96
C PRO A 280 -14.89 2.53 -0.54
N VAL A 281 -13.89 2.11 0.20
CA VAL A 281 -13.82 0.79 0.85
C VAL A 281 -14.24 0.94 2.32
N ILE A 282 -15.14 0.07 2.77
CA ILE A 282 -15.64 0.03 4.15
C ILE A 282 -15.34 -1.36 4.73
N VAL A 283 -14.82 -1.39 5.95
CA VAL A 283 -14.51 -2.61 6.70
C VAL A 283 -15.15 -2.50 8.07
N GLU A 284 -15.86 -3.56 8.48
CA GLU A 284 -16.39 -3.69 9.84
C GLU A 284 -15.55 -4.69 10.64
N LEU A 285 -15.16 -4.29 11.85
CA LEU A 285 -14.37 -5.09 12.77
C LEU A 285 -15.20 -5.41 14.02
N ALA A 286 -15.26 -6.68 14.40
CA ALA A 286 -15.87 -7.13 15.65
C ALA A 286 -14.79 -7.62 16.63
N LEU A 287 -14.90 -7.22 17.90
CA LEU A 287 -14.03 -7.69 18.96
C LEU A 287 -14.18 -9.21 19.14
N ARG A 288 -13.07 -9.87 19.45
CA ARG A 288 -13.04 -11.30 19.78
C ARG A 288 -13.01 -11.48 21.30
N SER A 289 -13.89 -12.34 21.80
CA SER A 289 -14.00 -12.73 23.21
C SER A 289 -13.11 -13.92 23.54
#